data_AF-A0A428NJE8-F1
#
_entry.id   AF-A0A428NJE8-F1
#
_cell.length_a   1.000
_cell.length_b   1.000
_cell.length_c   1.000
_cell.angle_alpha   90.00
_cell.angle_beta   90.00
_cell.angle_gamma   90.00
#
_symmetry.space_group_name_H-M   'P 1'
#
loop_
_entity.id
_entity.type
_entity.pdbx_description
1 polymer ?
#
loop_
_entity_poly.entity_id
_entity_poly.type
_entity_poly.pdbx_seq_one_letter_code
_entity_poly.pdbx_strand_id
1 'polypeptide(L)'
;DRNHTARLENNGADKASAAITVLKNVHTGEEIDFFPATAGAAAQLAGSGVGRILAELGMSTRGTASQRKQRMPLAIGVITRSGFGPIQ
;
A
#
# COMPACT_ATOMS: atom_id res chain seq x y z
N ASP A 1 -16.95 -2.54 -5.92
CA ASP A 1 -16.03 -3.04 -4.89
C ASP A 1 -15.23 -1.86 -4.32
N ARG A 2 -15.40 -1.50 -3.04
CA ARG A 2 -14.86 -0.23 -2.49
C ARG A 2 -13.33 -0.17 -2.54
N ASN A 3 -12.66 -1.30 -2.31
CA ASN A 3 -11.20 -1.38 -2.37
C ASN A 3 -10.69 -1.22 -3.80
N HIS A 4 -11.44 -1.66 -4.81
CA HIS A 4 -11.10 -1.42 -6.20
C HIS A 4 -11.09 0.08 -6.53
N THR A 5 -12.12 0.83 -6.14
CA THR A 5 -12.17 2.29 -6.34
C THR A 5 -11.03 2.99 -5.61
N ALA A 6 -10.79 2.66 -4.34
CA ALA A 6 -9.69 3.25 -3.56
C ALA A 6 -8.32 2.95 -4.21
N ARG A 7 -8.12 1.74 -4.75
CA ARG A 7 -6.89 1.40 -5.49
C ARG A 7 -6.70 2.24 -6.75
N LEU A 8 -7.77 2.53 -7.49
CA LEU A 8 -7.71 3.39 -8.67
C LEU A 8 -7.38 4.83 -8.30
N GLU A 9 -7.97 5.36 -7.24
CA GLU A 9 -7.62 6.70 -6.73
C GLU A 9 -6.14 6.75 -6.27
N ASN A 10 -5.71 5.75 -5.52
CA ASN A 10 -4.33 5.61 -5.06
C ASN A 10 -3.33 5.42 -6.19
N ASN A 11 -3.75 4.86 -7.33
CA ASN A 11 -2.91 4.72 -8.50
C ASN A 11 -2.54 6.08 -9.11
N GLY A 12 -3.47 7.04 -9.03
CA GLY A 12 -3.22 8.42 -9.42
C GLY A 12 -2.28 9.20 -8.48
N ALA A 13 -2.01 8.67 -7.28
CA ALA A 13 -1.11 9.27 -6.30
C ALA A 13 0.36 8.99 -6.66
N ASP A 14 0.85 9.70 -7.68
CA ASP A 14 2.20 9.54 -8.25
C ASP A 14 3.31 10.21 -7.42
N LYS A 15 2.96 11.19 -6.58
CA LYS A 15 3.88 11.93 -5.70
C LYS A 15 3.92 11.35 -4.30
N ALA A 16 5.08 11.38 -3.65
CA ALA A 16 5.23 10.93 -2.26
C ALA A 16 4.34 11.71 -1.26
N SER A 17 4.02 12.98 -1.55
CA SER A 17 3.12 13.81 -0.76
C SER A 17 1.64 13.65 -1.13
N ALA A 18 1.31 12.85 -2.15
CA ALA A 18 -0.07 12.64 -2.55
C ALA A 18 -0.81 11.85 -1.47
N ALA A 19 -1.98 12.35 -1.10
CA ALA A 19 -2.88 11.67 -0.19
C ALA A 19 -3.39 10.39 -0.84
N ILE A 20 -3.53 9.34 -0.04
CA ILE A 20 -4.04 8.05 -0.49
C ILE A 20 -5.30 7.70 0.31
N THR A 21 -6.30 7.20 -0.39
CA THR A 21 -7.55 6.72 0.16
C THR A 21 -7.27 5.43 0.96
N VAL A 22 -7.78 5.40 2.19
CA VAL A 22 -7.71 4.22 3.06
C VAL A 22 -8.47 3.06 2.45
N LEU A 23 -7.83 1.89 2.39
CA LEU A 23 -8.51 0.66 2.00
C LEU A 23 -9.26 0.07 3.20
N LYS A 24 -10.28 -0.72 2.90
CA LYS A 24 -11.06 -1.44 3.90
C LYS A 24 -10.55 -2.86 4.07
N ASN A 25 -10.59 -3.36 5.29
CA ASN A 25 -10.31 -4.76 5.61
C ASN A 25 -11.30 -5.64 4.83
N VAL A 26 -10.79 -6.67 4.15
CA VAL A 26 -11.59 -7.55 3.28
C VAL A 26 -12.47 -8.52 4.05
N HIS A 27 -12.16 -8.76 5.32
CA HIS A 27 -12.87 -9.63 6.25
C HIS A 27 -13.94 -8.88 7.06
N THR A 28 -13.65 -7.66 7.53
CA THR A 28 -14.58 -6.88 8.39
C THR A 28 -15.33 -5.79 7.64
N GLY A 29 -14.81 -5.32 6.49
CA GLY A 29 -15.36 -4.18 5.75
C GLY A 29 -15.11 -2.82 6.40
N GLU A 30 -14.35 -2.77 7.49
CA GLU A 30 -13.96 -1.56 8.20
C GLU A 30 -12.71 -0.94 7.59
N GLU A 31 -12.44 0.33 7.88
CA GLU A 31 -11.22 0.99 7.43
C GLU A 31 -9.99 0.37 8.11
N ILE A 32 -8.90 0.19 7.37
CA ILE A 32 -7.68 -0.40 7.95
C ILE A 32 -7.06 0.60 8.92
N ASP A 33 -7.10 0.29 10.21
CA ASP A 33 -6.37 1.04 11.22
C ASP A 33 -4.87 1.02 10.90
N PHE A 34 -4.19 2.15 11.10
CA PHE A 34 -2.77 2.36 10.77
C PHE A 34 -2.45 2.44 9.27
N PHE A 35 -3.44 2.70 8.42
CA PHE A 35 -3.19 2.94 7.01
C PHE A 35 -2.42 4.26 6.79
N PRO A 36 -1.39 4.27 5.93
CA PRO A 36 -0.62 5.48 5.63
C PRO A 36 -1.51 6.55 4.99
N ALA A 37 -1.37 7.81 5.42
CA ALA A 37 -2.12 8.92 4.85
C ALA A 37 -1.60 9.36 3.46
N THR A 38 -0.34 9.04 3.13
CA THR A 38 0.30 9.44 1.87
C THR A 38 1.11 8.31 1.23
N ALA A 39 1.33 8.40 -0.08
CA ALA A 39 2.15 7.45 -0.83
C ALA A 39 3.59 7.33 -0.30
N GLY A 40 4.18 8.44 0.17
CA GLY A 40 5.50 8.47 0.79
C GLY A 40 5.53 7.79 2.15
N ALA A 41 4.51 8.02 2.99
CA ALA A 41 4.36 7.32 4.26
C ALA A 41 4.22 5.80 4.05
N ALA A 42 3.50 5.40 3.00
CA ALA A 42 3.40 4.01 2.58
C ALA A 42 4.77 3.41 2.19
N ALA A 43 5.59 4.15 1.42
CA ALA A 43 6.93 3.71 1.05
C ALA A 43 7.92 3.65 2.23
N GLN A 44 7.71 4.47 3.27
CA GLN A 44 8.56 4.51 4.47
C GLN A 44 8.09 3.56 5.58
N LEU A 45 6.93 2.92 5.42
CA LEU A 45 6.34 2.08 6.44
C LEU A 45 7.26 0.90 6.82
N ALA A 46 7.37 0.65 8.12
CA ALA A 46 8.18 -0.44 8.66
C ALA A 46 7.56 -1.81 8.35
N GLY A 47 8.39 -2.86 8.26
CA GLY A 47 7.95 -4.21 7.86
C GLY A 47 6.85 -4.82 8.73
N SER A 48 6.73 -4.42 10.00
CA SER A 48 5.63 -4.80 10.90
C SER A 48 4.29 -4.18 10.46
N GLY A 49 4.28 -2.87 10.17
CA GLY A 49 3.10 -2.19 9.65
C GLY A 49 2.69 -2.71 8.26
N VAL A 50 3.68 -3.03 7.41
CA VAL A 50 3.43 -3.60 6.09
C VAL A 50 2.74 -4.97 6.22
N GLY A 51 3.22 -5.80 7.14
CA GLY A 51 2.62 -7.11 7.41
C GLY A 51 1.18 -7.00 7.89
N ARG A 52 0.88 -6.02 8.75
CA ARG A 52 -0.48 -5.75 9.23
C ARG A 52 -1.40 -5.37 8.08
N ILE A 53 -1.05 -4.35 7.29
CA ILE A 53 -1.89 -3.92 6.14
C ILE A 53 -2.13 -5.08 5.16
N LEU A 54 -1.10 -5.87 4.85
CA LEU A 54 -1.26 -7.03 3.98
C LEU A 54 -2.21 -8.09 4.58
N ALA A 55 -2.13 -8.36 5.88
CA ALA A 55 -3.03 -9.30 6.56
C ALA A 55 -4.48 -8.81 6.54
N GLU A 56 -4.72 -7.52 6.81
CA GLU A 56 -6.05 -6.89 6.79
C GLU A 56 -6.66 -6.89 5.37
N LEU A 57 -5.82 -6.82 4.34
CA LEU A 57 -6.20 -6.97 2.94
C LEU A 57 -6.36 -8.44 2.50
N GLY A 58 -6.20 -9.41 3.42
CA GLY A 58 -6.27 -10.84 3.12
C GLY A 58 -5.11 -11.33 2.24
N MET A 59 -4.03 -10.56 2.13
CA MET A 59 -2.86 -10.91 1.33
C MET A 59 -1.84 -11.72 2.10
N SER A 60 -1.07 -12.52 1.36
CA SER A 60 -0.01 -13.32 1.95
C SER A 60 1.13 -12.45 2.48
N THR A 61 1.32 -12.50 3.80
CA THR A 61 2.45 -11.90 4.52
C THR A 61 3.71 -12.78 4.48
N ARG A 62 3.66 -13.93 3.78
CA ARG A 62 4.82 -14.81 3.60
C ARG A 62 5.89 -14.15 2.76
N GLY A 63 7.13 -14.23 3.25
CA GLY A 63 8.32 -13.68 2.61
C GLY A 63 9.11 -12.75 3.51
N THR A 64 10.25 -12.29 3.00
CA THR A 64 11.12 -11.33 3.70
C THR A 64 10.45 -9.96 3.80
N ALA A 65 10.93 -9.11 4.73
CA ALA A 65 10.41 -7.76 4.88
C ALA A 65 10.50 -6.95 3.56
N SER A 66 11.57 -7.14 2.78
CA SER A 66 11.74 -6.50 1.47
C SER A 66 10.68 -6.95 0.46
N GLN A 67 10.35 -8.24 0.41
CA GLN A 67 9.30 -8.77 -0.48
C GLN A 67 7.92 -8.23 -0.10
N ARG A 68 7.60 -8.20 1.20
CA ARG A 68 6.35 -7.60 1.70
C ARG A 68 6.27 -6.12 1.36
N LYS A 69 7.37 -5.39 1.51
CA LYS A 69 7.46 -3.96 1.22
C LYS A 69 7.29 -3.66 -0.27
N GLN A 70 7.73 -4.55 -1.17
CA GLN A 70 7.46 -4.42 -2.61
C GLN A 70 6.01 -4.78 -2.98
N ARG A 71 5.38 -5.72 -2.27
CA ARG A 71 3.98 -6.11 -2.53
C ARG A 71 2.97 -5.10 -2.02
N MET A 72 3.25 -4.44 -0.90
CA MET A 72 2.33 -3.50 -0.27
C MET A 72 1.85 -2.37 -1.21
N PRO A 73 2.73 -1.61 -1.89
CA PRO A 73 2.30 -0.55 -2.82
C PRO A 73 1.33 -1.08 -3.90
N LEU A 74 1.62 -2.26 -4.46
CA LEU A 74 0.73 -2.93 -5.41
C LEU A 74 -0.63 -3.31 -4.79
N ALA A 75 -0.62 -3.77 -3.54
CA ALA A 75 -1.82 -4.15 -2.80
C ALA A 75 -2.75 -2.96 -2.49
N ILE A 76 -2.17 -1.79 -2.24
CA ILE A 76 -2.91 -0.56 -1.94
C ILE A 76 -3.17 0.31 -3.18
N GLY A 77 -2.65 -0.08 -4.34
CA GLY A 77 -2.81 0.64 -5.61
C GLY A 77 -1.84 1.77 -5.83
N VAL A 78 -0.91 2.04 -4.90
CA VAL A 78 0.08 3.11 -5.02
C VAL A 78 1.27 2.62 -5.82
N ILE A 79 1.43 3.08 -7.07
CA ILE A 79 2.64 2.84 -7.85
C ILE A 79 3.59 4.01 -7.60
N THR A 80 4.35 3.95 -6.51
CA THR A 80 5.45 4.91 -6.33
C THR A 80 6.47 4.66 -7.43
N ARG A 81 6.56 5.57 -8.42
CA ARG A 81 7.70 5.68 -9.33
C ARG A 81 8.93 6.19 -8.57
N SER A 82 9.31 5.49 -7.52
CA SER A 82 10.52 5.70 -6.76
C SER A 82 11.37 4.46 -6.97
N GLY A 83 11.99 4.32 -8.16
CA GLY A 83 12.98 3.28 -8.40
C GLY A 83 12.93 2.48 -9.71
N PHE A 84 12.31 2.99 -10.78
CA PHE A 84 12.80 2.65 -12.12
C PHE A 84 13.40 3.92 -12.73
N GLY A 85 14.50 4.37 -12.14
CA GLY A 85 15.41 5.26 -12.87
C GLY A 85 16.01 4.46 -14.04
N PRO A 86 16.34 5.11 -15.17
CA PRO A 86 16.96 4.41 -16.29
C PRO A 86 18.23 3.73 -15.80
N ILE A 87 18.44 2.50 -16.28
CA ILE A 87 19.77 1.89 -16.42
C ILE A 87 20.76 2.99 -16.86
N GLN A 88 21.69 3.33 -15.96
CA GLN A 88 22.93 4.02 -16.30
C GLN A 88 24.02 2.98 -16.49
#